data_AF-A0A9D4BLL5-F1
#
_entry.id   AF-A0A9D4BLL5-F1
#
_cell.length_a   1.000
_cell.length_b   1.000
_cell.length_c   1.000
_cell.angle_alpha   90.00
_cell.angle_beta   90.00
_cell.angle_gamma   90.00
#
_symmetry.space_group_name_H-M   'P 1'
#
loop_
_entity.id
_entity.type
_entity.pdbx_description
1 polymer ?
#
loop_
_entity_poly.entity_id
_entity_poly.type
_entity_poly.pdbx_seq_one_letter_code
_entity_poly.pdbx_strand_id
1 'polypeptide(L)' 'MARMESIYSREDQVCLIIVMLDNVSHNKMPLEMLRWIQENSYIEYTNDEEGKIMFWERLKWLIQ' A
#
# COMPACT_ATOMS: atom_id res chain seq x y z
N MET A 1 24.77 6.02 -4.78
CA MET A 1 23.67 6.86 -4.23
C MET A 1 22.46 6.62 -5.12
N ALA A 2 21.54 5.75 -4.70
CA ALA A 2 20.33 5.44 -5.46
C ALA A 2 19.34 6.59 -5.29
N ARG A 3 19.15 7.35 -6.37
CA ARG A 3 18.24 8.48 -6.45
C ARG A 3 16.83 7.89 -6.58
N MET A 4 16.04 7.98 -5.52
CA MET A 4 14.62 7.61 -5.52
C MET A 4 13.91 8.64 -6.39
N GLU A 5 13.76 8.32 -7.68
CA GLU A 5 13.12 9.20 -8.64
C GLU A 5 11.63 9.30 -8.34
N SER A 6 11.28 10.43 -7.73
CA SER A 6 10.10 11.24 -8.04
C SER A 6 8.77 10.49 -8.12
N ILE A 7 8.14 10.32 -6.94
CA ILE A 7 6.68 10.32 -6.81
C ILE A 7 6.21 11.75 -7.10
N TYR A 8 6.15 12.15 -8.38
CA TYR A 8 5.65 13.46 -8.77
C TYR A 8 4.37 13.32 -9.59
N SER A 9 3.31 13.79 -8.94
CA SER A 9 2.18 14.55 -9.47
C SER A 9 1.37 13.96 -10.63
N ARG A 10 0.25 13.33 -10.27
CA ARG A 10 -1.02 13.50 -10.99
C ARG A 10 -2.03 14.08 -10.01
N GLU A 11 -2.49 15.30 -10.29
CA GLU A 11 -3.71 15.95 -9.78
C GLU A 11 -4.05 15.71 -8.28
N ASP A 12 -3.49 16.57 -7.43
CA ASP A 12 -3.84 16.87 -6.02
C ASP A 12 -4.10 15.74 -5.00
N GLN A 13 -3.91 14.47 -5.33
CA GLN A 13 -3.86 13.38 -4.37
C GLN A 13 -2.67 12.47 -4.62
N VAL A 14 -1.61 12.66 -3.84
CA VAL A 14 -0.47 11.73 -3.79
C VAL A 14 -0.96 10.45 -3.13
N CYS A 15 -1.30 9.44 -3.94
CA CYS A 15 -1.63 8.10 -3.45
C CYS A 15 -0.34 7.32 -3.17
N LEU A 16 -0.06 7.05 -1.89
CA LEU A 16 1.01 6.15 -1.47
C LEU A 16 0.44 4.73 -1.36
N ILE A 17 0.91 3.82 -2.20
CA ILE A 17 0.52 2.41 -2.18
C ILE A 17 1.66 1.59 -1.59
N ILE A 18 1.38 0.86 -0.52
CA ILE A 18 2.36 0.01 0.18
C ILE A 18 1.89 -1.43 0.06
N VAL A 19 2.69 -2.25 -0.60
CA VAL A 19 2.45 -3.69 -0.74
C VAL A 19 3.40 -4.44 0.19
N MET A 20 2.84 -5.17 1.14
CA MET A 20 3.61 -6.08 1.99
C MET A 20 3.66 -7.45 1.31
N LEU A 21 4.86 -7.87 0.91
CA LEU A 21 5.07 -9.18 0.24
C LEU A 21 5.16 -10.35 1.23
N ASP A 22 5.53 -10.05 2.48
CA ASP A 22 5.66 -11.02 3.57
C ASP A 22 4.97 -10.48 4.83
N ASN A 23 4.63 -11.39 5.74
CA ASN A 23 4.15 -11.01 7.07
C ASN A 23 5.28 -10.34 7.86
N VAL A 24 5.22 -9.01 7.95
CA VAL A 24 6.12 -8.22 8.79
C VAL A 24 5.51 -8.09 10.18
N SER A 25 6.27 -8.42 11.22
CA SER A 25 5.81 -8.19 12.59
C SER A 25 5.74 -6.69 12.88
N HIS A 26 4.67 -6.23 13.54
CA HIS A 26 4.45 -4.82 13.87
C HIS A 26 5.63 -4.18 14.63
N ASN A 27 6.34 -4.95 15.46
CA ASN A 27 7.51 -4.46 16.21
C ASN A 27 8.74 -4.15 15.34
N LYS A 28 8.73 -4.57 14.07
CA LYS A 28 9.76 -4.27 13.07
C LYS A 28 9.33 -3.20 12.07
N MET A 29 8.08 -2.74 12.14
CA MET A 29 7.58 -1.72 11.23
C MET A 29 7.97 -0.31 11.72
N PRO A 30 8.32 0.61 10.79
CA PRO A 30 8.39 2.02 11.10
C PRO A 30 7.09 2.55 11.72
N LEU A 31 7.21 3.46 12.68
CA LEU A 31 6.06 4.03 13.41
C LEU A 31 5.00 4.64 12.46
N GLU A 32 5.46 5.26 11.38
CA GLU A 32 4.58 5.87 10.38
C GLU A 32 3.69 4.84 9.65
N MET A 33 4.24 3.65 9.36
CA MET A 33 3.48 2.55 8.77
C MET A 33 2.45 1.97 9.74
N LEU A 34 2.79 1.89 11.03
CA LEU A 34 1.83 1.48 12.06
C LEU A 34 0.64 2.44 12.13
N ARG A 35 0.88 3.75 11.94
CA ARG A 35 -0.18 4.75 11.89
C ARG A 35 -1.12 4.53 10.70
N TRP A 36 -0.58 4.26 9.51
CA TRP A 36 -1.39 3.98 8.31
C TRP A 36 -2.25 2.72 8.43
N ILE A 37 -1.71 1.66 9.07
CA ILE A 37 -2.46 0.44 9.37
C ILE A 37 -3.62 0.74 10.33
N GLN A 38 -3.37 1.52 11.40
CA GLN A 38 -4.41 1.91 12.35
C GLN A 38 -5.50 2.78 11.72
N GLU A 39 -5.14 3.61 10.75
CA GLU A 39 -6.05 4.45 9.97
C GLU A 39 -6.82 3.66 8.88
N ASN A 40 -6.66 2.33 8.81
CA ASN A 40 -7.22 1.43 7.78
C ASN A 40 -6.97 1.93 6.34
N SER A 41 -5.87 2.65 6.13
CA SER A 41 -5.52 3.29 4.87
C SER A 41 -4.57 2.42 4.04
N TYR A 42 -4.86 1.12 3.94
CA TYR A 42 -4.05 0.15 3.20
C TYR A 42 -4.91 -0.89 2.48
N ILE A 43 -4.34 -1.51 1.43
CA ILE A 43 -4.91 -2.67 0.76
C ILE A 43 -4.05 -3.87 1.08
N GLU A 44 -4.65 -4.94 1.59
CA GLU A 44 -3.97 -6.19 1.91
C GLU A 44 -4.07 -7.18 0.76
N TYR A 45 -2.96 -7.82 0.42
CA TYR A 45 -2.96 -8.97 -0.48
C TYR A 45 -3.17 -10.24 0.36
N THR A 46 -4.24 -10.98 0.09
CA THR A 46 -4.51 -12.25 0.76
C THR A 46 -4.34 -13.41 -0.21
N ASN A 47 -4.09 -14.62 0.33
CA ASN A 47 -3.80 -15.81 -0.47
C ASN A 47 -5.06 -16.54 -0.98
N ASP A 48 -6.25 -16.15 -0.52
CA ASP A 48 -7.52 -16.69 -1.00
C ASP A 48 -7.94 -16.05 -2.34
N GLU A 49 -8.69 -16.79 -3.16
CA GLU A 49 -9.07 -16.35 -4.51
C GLU A 49 -9.93 -15.08 -4.52
N GLU A 50 -10.82 -14.93 -3.54
CA GLU A 50 -11.70 -13.77 -3.44
C GLU A 50 -10.92 -12.49 -3.09
N GLY A 51 -10.04 -12.58 -2.10
CA GLY A 51 -9.22 -11.45 -1.69
C GLY A 51 -8.17 -11.04 -2.73
N LYS A 52 -7.67 -11.97 -3.56
CA LYS A 52 -6.85 -11.61 -4.74
C LYS A 52 -7.62 -10.76 -5.74
N ILE A 53 -8.87 -11.12 -6.05
CA ILE A 53 -9.72 -10.36 -6.97
C ILE A 53 -9.96 -8.96 -6.40
N MET A 54 -10.36 -8.88 -5.13
CA MET A 54 -10.62 -7.63 -4.42
C MET A 54 -9.38 -6.72 -4.36
N PHE A 55 -8.19 -7.29 -4.15
CA PHE A 55 -6.92 -6.55 -4.18
C PHE A 55 -6.73 -5.85 -5.54
N TRP A 56 -6.84 -6.59 -6.64
CA TRP A 56 -6.62 -6.05 -7.99
C TRP A 56 -7.70 -5.04 -8.41
N GLU A 57 -8.96 -5.26 -8.04
CA GLU A 57 -10.04 -4.31 -8.31
C GLU A 57 -9.84 -2.98 -7.58
N ARG A 58 -9.51 -3.02 -6.29
CA ARG A 58 -9.24 -1.81 -5.49
C ARG A 58 -8.00 -1.09 -5.99
N LEU A 59 -6.95 -1.82 -6.34
CA LEU A 59 -5.74 -1.24 -6.91
C LEU A 59 -6.04 -0.52 -8.24
N LYS A 60 -6.81 -1.17 -9.12
CA LYS A 60 -7.22 -0.58 -10.40
C LYS A 60 -8.05 0.69 -10.20
N TRP A 61 -8.94 0.72 -9.21
CA TRP A 61 -9.73 1.91 -8.88
C TRP A 61 -8.87 3.08 -8.37
N LEU A 62 -7.84 2.80 -7.56
CA LEU A 62 -6.97 3.85 -7.00
C LEU A 62 -5.98 4.47 -8.00
N ILE A 63 -5.60 3.74 -9.05
CA ILE A 63 -4.58 4.19 -10.03
C ILE A 63 -5.17 4.81 -11.30
N GLN A 64 -6.50 4.79 -11.45
CA GLN A 64 -7.22 5.37 -12.60
C GLN A 64 -7.53 6.85 -12.38
#